data_AF-A0A957VPD9-F1
#
_entry.id   AF-A0A957VPD9-F1
#
_cell.length_a   1.000
_cell.length_b   1.000
_cell.length_c   1.000
_cell.angle_alpha   90.00
_cell.angle_beta   90.00
_cell.angle_gamma   90.00
#
_symmetry.space_group_name_H-M   'P 1'
#
loop_
_entity.id
_entity.type
_entity.pdbx_description
1 polymer ?
#
loop_
_entity_poly.entity_id
_entity_poly.type
_entity_poly.pdbx_seq_one_letter_code
_entity_poly.pdbx_strand_id
1 'polypeptide(L)'
;ETSLNRATEELLPILDLLATQVDSVDLDLVEQAYEQVSLYDEHTWGGFASIRRPHSPFTRANYNRKAAFAYGGYGLTHELLAKGGRTLAADLAQVTPEGEAWRRWGQYISADPSDDPAANRFLVLNTLPWTRHIRWPLPPDMGGAAPFALLEMFLVDNYRERPPLEADVPPGMMIDVTLPPFGYAVVPFATVAAPPDAHVGEGVLENRWYRVVVDAATGGLRSWYDKELDRELVNQDDVWRFGQYVYEWIDHPDDRRALFALNFDRDDFGVRFEDTPFRRQGPTQVELMPAHVQPDACTVEVRLQAPGARAVRVRYALPHHEKALHLEMVIDKTPITRAEAVYIPFPLNMDLPTFHLDLNGVPLEPEAEQLPGSCRDWYGIQRWAEVGSDGLSVIVAPLDAPLVQLGGITTGRWAHHLDTTQATLVSWALHNHWDTNFKASQSEDLLLRYRLTSRANYDPAATARFAMDASVPPLIVRVPGA
;
A
#
# COMPACT_ATOMS: atom_id res chain seq x y z
N GLU A 1 0.46 4.32 10.78
CA GLU A 1 1.81 4.95 10.89
C GLU A 1 2.85 4.21 10.06
N THR A 2 2.98 2.89 10.16
CA THR A 2 3.94 2.12 9.34
C THR A 2 3.78 2.39 7.85
N SER A 3 2.55 2.39 7.34
CA SER A 3 2.25 2.73 5.94
C SER A 3 2.71 4.14 5.56
N LEU A 4 2.60 5.12 6.47
CA LEU A 4 3.09 6.49 6.25
C LEU A 4 4.62 6.56 6.23
N ASN A 5 5.29 5.84 7.13
CA ASN A 5 6.75 5.83 7.17
C ASN A 5 7.34 5.18 5.92
N ARG A 6 6.83 4.00 5.54
CA ARG A 6 7.21 3.29 4.32
C ARG A 6 7.00 4.13 3.06
N ALA A 7 5.84 4.79 2.98
CA ALA A 7 5.56 5.75 1.92
C ALA A 7 6.60 6.87 1.88
N THR A 8 6.97 7.41 3.04
CA THR A 8 7.95 8.50 3.15
C THR A 8 9.35 8.03 2.74
N GLU A 9 9.76 6.81 3.09
CA GLU A 9 11.04 6.22 2.66
C GLU A 9 11.18 6.16 1.13
N GLU A 10 10.08 5.91 0.40
CA GLU A 10 10.10 5.90 -1.08
C GLU A 10 10.18 7.31 -1.69
N LEU A 11 9.83 8.34 -0.91
CA LEU A 11 9.88 9.75 -1.33
C LEU A 11 11.23 10.42 -1.03
N LEU A 12 11.94 9.98 0.01
CA LEU A 12 13.23 10.59 0.41
C LEU A 12 14.27 10.60 -0.73
N PRO A 13 14.45 9.53 -1.53
CA PRO A 13 15.35 9.59 -2.69
C PRO A 13 14.90 10.58 -3.78
N ILE A 14 13.59 10.81 -3.91
CA ILE A 14 13.05 11.82 -4.83
C ILE A 14 13.40 13.22 -4.31
N LEU A 15 13.33 13.42 -2.99
CA LEU A 15 13.70 14.66 -2.35
C LEU A 15 15.18 14.96 -2.55
N ASP A 16 16.04 13.96 -2.37
CA ASP A 16 17.48 14.09 -2.66
C ASP A 16 17.72 14.46 -4.12
N LEU A 17 17.05 13.77 -5.06
CA LEU A 17 17.11 14.12 -6.48
C LEU A 17 16.74 15.60 -6.69
N LEU A 18 15.63 16.07 -6.14
CA LEU A 18 15.20 17.46 -6.25
C LEU A 18 16.21 18.44 -5.64
N ALA A 19 16.77 18.13 -4.48
CA ALA A 19 17.76 18.97 -3.80
C ALA A 19 19.03 19.18 -4.65
N THR A 20 19.35 18.24 -5.56
CA THR A 20 20.46 18.44 -6.52
C THR A 20 20.10 19.36 -7.70
N GLN A 21 18.81 19.61 -7.94
CA GLN A 21 18.33 20.39 -9.10
C GLN A 21 17.96 21.82 -8.74
N VAL A 22 17.59 22.10 -7.48
CA VAL A 22 17.14 23.42 -7.03
C VAL A 22 17.73 23.80 -5.67
N ASP A 23 18.08 25.06 -5.50
CA ASP A 23 18.64 25.60 -4.25
C ASP A 23 17.56 25.88 -3.17
N SER A 24 16.28 25.65 -3.47
CA SER A 24 15.17 25.97 -2.56
C SER A 24 14.91 24.90 -1.50
N VAL A 25 15.51 23.72 -1.62
CA VAL A 25 15.40 22.62 -0.66
C VAL A 25 16.45 22.81 0.43
N ASP A 26 15.99 22.91 1.68
CA ASP A 26 16.86 23.09 2.84
C ASP A 26 17.45 21.74 3.28
N LEU A 27 18.77 21.59 3.19
CA LEU A 27 19.46 20.33 3.49
C LEU A 27 19.40 19.95 4.97
N ASP A 28 19.33 20.91 5.89
CA ASP A 28 19.18 20.62 7.32
C ASP A 28 17.81 20.00 7.59
N LEU A 29 16.78 20.45 6.85
CA LEU A 29 15.44 19.86 6.91
C LEU A 29 15.36 18.49 6.21
N VAL A 30 16.16 18.26 5.16
CA VAL A 30 16.28 16.92 4.56
C VAL A 30 16.89 15.94 5.57
N GLU A 31 17.99 16.31 6.24
CA GLU A 31 18.60 15.50 7.30
C GLU A 31 17.61 15.22 8.43
N GLN A 32 16.86 16.24 8.84
CA GLN A 32 15.80 16.08 9.84
C GLN A 32 14.70 15.10 9.37
N ALA A 33 14.30 15.12 8.09
CA ALA A 33 13.30 14.19 7.57
C ALA A 33 13.80 12.73 7.66
N TYR A 34 15.04 12.48 7.25
CA TYR A 34 15.71 11.18 7.41
C TYR A 34 15.80 10.74 8.88
N GLU A 35 16.15 11.67 9.77
CA GLU A 35 16.21 11.39 11.21
C GLU A 35 14.84 10.98 11.75
N GLN A 36 13.76 11.70 11.40
CA GLN A 36 12.40 11.37 11.84
C GLN A 36 12.00 9.97 11.36
N VAL A 37 12.17 9.66 10.07
CA VAL A 37 11.83 8.34 9.51
C VAL A 37 12.61 7.23 10.21
N SER A 38 13.94 7.42 10.37
CA SER A 38 14.80 6.44 11.06
C SER A 38 14.42 6.23 12.52
N LEU A 39 14.04 7.30 13.24
CA LEU A 39 13.59 7.20 14.64
C LEU A 39 12.22 6.54 14.77
N TYR A 40 11.39 6.54 13.73
CA TYR A 40 10.20 5.70 13.68
C TYR A 40 10.54 4.21 13.46
N ASP A 41 11.62 3.89 12.78
CA ASP A 41 12.05 2.49 12.58
C ASP A 41 12.81 1.91 13.77
N GLU A 42 13.34 2.76 14.66
CA GLU A 42 14.09 2.32 15.83
C GLU A 42 13.28 1.39 16.77
N HIS A 43 13.67 0.12 16.82
CA HIS A 43 12.93 -0.94 17.50
C HIS A 43 12.99 -0.89 19.04
N THR A 44 14.01 -0.24 19.62
CA THR A 44 14.23 -0.26 21.08
C THR A 44 13.34 0.72 21.86
N TRP A 45 12.58 1.57 21.18
CA TRP A 45 11.80 2.63 21.82
C TRP A 45 10.36 2.20 22.06
N GLY A 46 9.92 2.27 23.32
CA GLY A 46 8.53 2.11 23.70
C GLY A 46 8.37 1.77 25.17
N GLY A 47 7.17 1.35 25.56
CA GLY A 47 6.86 1.08 26.96
C GLY A 47 6.72 -0.41 27.27
N PHE A 48 7.48 -0.93 28.24
CA PHE A 48 7.32 -2.30 28.75
C PHE A 48 5.88 -2.63 29.21
N ALA A 49 5.12 -1.60 29.56
CA ALA A 49 3.75 -1.73 30.03
C ALA A 49 2.70 -1.54 28.91
N SER A 50 3.09 -1.38 27.65
CA SER A 50 2.18 -0.94 26.58
C SER A 50 1.02 -1.88 26.33
N ILE A 51 1.26 -3.20 26.44
CA ILE A 51 0.18 -4.18 26.38
C ILE A 51 -0.61 -4.27 27.70
N ARG A 52 0.08 -4.33 28.84
CA ARG A 52 -0.57 -4.59 30.15
C ARG A 52 -1.32 -3.38 30.70
N ARG A 53 -0.94 -2.16 30.28
CA ARG A 53 -1.49 -0.88 30.73
C ARG A 53 -1.65 0.09 29.55
N PRO A 54 -2.45 -0.27 28.52
CA PRO A 54 -2.48 0.44 27.23
C PRO A 54 -2.95 1.90 27.34
N HIS A 55 -3.75 2.20 28.37
CA HIS A 55 -4.30 3.54 28.59
C HIS A 55 -3.52 4.36 29.62
N SER A 56 -2.40 3.84 30.14
CA SER A 56 -1.58 4.57 31.10
C SER A 56 -0.96 5.82 30.46
N PRO A 57 -0.76 6.93 31.21
CA PRO A 57 -0.05 8.10 30.69
C PRO A 57 1.33 7.76 30.12
N PHE A 58 2.04 6.81 30.74
CA PHE A 58 3.34 6.33 30.27
C PHE A 58 3.25 5.71 28.86
N THR A 59 2.34 4.76 28.64
CA THR A 59 2.15 4.14 27.32
C THR A 59 1.72 5.16 26.27
N ARG A 60 0.79 6.04 26.62
CA ARG A 60 0.31 7.09 25.71
C ARG A 60 1.42 8.08 25.35
N ALA A 61 2.30 8.43 26.29
CA ALA A 61 3.45 9.30 26.03
C ALA A 61 4.48 8.65 25.09
N ASN A 62 4.81 7.38 25.31
CA ASN A 62 5.70 6.63 24.41
C ASN A 62 5.13 6.55 22.99
N TYR A 63 3.85 6.19 22.86
CA TYR A 63 3.18 6.17 21.58
C TYR A 63 3.14 7.56 20.92
N ASN A 64 2.80 8.61 21.66
CA ASN A 64 2.77 9.97 21.13
C ASN A 64 4.14 10.39 20.56
N ARG A 65 5.23 10.11 21.29
CA ARG A 65 6.59 10.40 20.82
C ARG A 65 6.95 9.59 19.58
N LYS A 66 6.65 8.29 19.57
CA LYS A 66 6.96 7.39 18.45
C LYS A 66 6.17 7.76 17.20
N ALA A 67 4.86 7.96 17.32
CA ALA A 67 3.99 8.33 16.21
C ALA A 67 4.37 9.70 15.63
N ALA A 68 4.79 10.66 16.46
CA ALA A 68 5.23 11.98 16.01
C ALA A 68 6.37 11.92 14.98
N PHE A 69 7.24 10.91 15.05
CA PHE A 69 8.30 10.71 14.06
C PHE A 69 7.77 10.36 12.68
N ALA A 70 6.85 9.40 12.56
CA ALA A 70 6.24 9.05 11.27
C ALA A 70 5.51 10.24 10.65
N TYR A 71 4.71 10.97 11.44
CA TYR A 71 3.98 12.14 10.94
C TYR A 71 4.90 13.33 10.65
N GLY A 72 5.95 13.53 11.44
CA GLY A 72 6.95 14.58 11.24
C GLY A 72 7.78 14.37 9.99
N GLY A 73 8.32 13.16 9.80
CA GLY A 73 9.06 12.77 8.60
C GLY A 73 8.19 12.88 7.35
N TYR A 74 6.94 12.39 7.41
CA TYR A 74 5.96 12.55 6.35
C TYR A 74 5.74 14.03 6.00
N GLY A 75 5.36 14.84 6.98
CA GLY A 75 5.02 16.26 6.76
C GLY A 75 6.19 17.05 6.18
N LEU A 76 7.38 16.86 6.74
CA LEU A 76 8.59 17.57 6.30
C LEU A 76 9.00 17.17 4.88
N THR A 77 9.01 15.87 4.58
CA THR A 77 9.34 15.36 3.23
C THR A 77 8.39 15.94 2.17
N HIS A 78 7.08 15.97 2.46
CA HIS A 78 6.08 16.50 1.53
C HIS A 78 6.22 18.01 1.34
N GLU A 79 6.47 18.76 2.41
CA GLU A 79 6.70 20.21 2.31
C GLU A 79 7.92 20.54 1.44
N LEU A 80 9.03 19.83 1.66
CA LEU A 80 10.26 20.04 0.91
C LEU A 80 10.12 19.65 -0.56
N LEU A 81 9.50 18.51 -0.84
CA LEU A 81 9.20 18.10 -2.21
C LEU A 81 8.25 19.08 -2.90
N ALA A 82 7.25 19.62 -2.18
CA ALA A 82 6.31 20.58 -2.76
C ALA A 82 6.98 21.93 -3.04
N LYS A 83 7.89 22.37 -2.17
CA LYS A 83 8.71 23.56 -2.38
C LYS A 83 9.67 23.37 -3.55
N GLY A 84 10.46 22.30 -3.53
CA GLY A 84 11.44 22.00 -4.57
C GLY A 84 10.79 21.78 -5.94
N GLY A 85 9.67 21.05 -5.98
CA GLY A 85 8.92 20.80 -7.21
C GLY A 85 8.36 22.09 -7.83
N ARG A 86 7.84 23.01 -7.00
CA ARG A 86 7.40 24.33 -7.48
C ARG A 86 8.55 25.17 -7.97
N THR A 87 9.67 25.22 -7.26
CA THR A 87 10.86 25.95 -7.74
C THR A 87 11.32 25.40 -9.10
N LEU A 88 11.42 24.08 -9.22
CA LEU A 88 11.79 23.44 -10.48
C LEU A 88 10.78 23.76 -11.59
N ALA A 89 9.48 23.73 -11.30
CA ALA A 89 8.45 24.12 -12.26
C ALA A 89 8.55 25.59 -12.69
N ALA A 90 8.81 26.51 -11.75
CA ALA A 90 8.99 27.92 -12.05
C ALA A 90 10.22 28.15 -12.93
N ASP A 91 11.34 27.50 -12.61
CA ASP A 91 12.59 27.61 -13.37
C ASP A 91 12.46 27.03 -14.79
N LEU A 92 11.74 25.92 -14.95
CA LEU A 92 11.58 25.27 -16.25
C LEU A 92 10.50 25.92 -17.12
N ALA A 93 9.35 26.28 -16.53
CA ALA A 93 8.20 26.79 -17.27
C ALA A 93 8.15 28.32 -17.35
N GLN A 94 8.97 29.03 -16.58
CA GLN A 94 9.03 30.50 -16.54
C GLN A 94 7.68 31.16 -16.17
N VAL A 95 6.86 30.46 -15.40
CA VAL A 95 5.59 30.95 -14.84
C VAL A 95 5.48 30.57 -13.37
N THR A 96 4.66 31.29 -12.61
CA THR A 96 4.37 30.94 -11.21
C THR A 96 3.50 29.66 -11.17
N PRO A 97 4.01 28.54 -10.63
CA PRO A 97 3.22 27.31 -10.50
C PRO A 97 2.12 27.47 -9.44
N GLU A 98 1.13 26.57 -9.48
CA GLU A 98 0.12 26.51 -8.44
C GLU A 98 0.74 26.20 -7.07
N GLY A 99 0.14 26.78 -6.02
CA GLY A 99 0.46 26.44 -4.64
C GLY A 99 1.29 27.49 -3.88
N GLU A 100 1.62 28.63 -4.47
CA GLU A 100 2.24 29.77 -3.74
C GLU A 100 1.23 30.60 -2.94
N ALA A 101 -0.06 30.57 -3.26
CA ALA A 101 -1.06 31.33 -2.53
C ALA A 101 -1.37 30.64 -1.19
N TRP A 102 -0.95 31.26 -0.09
CA TRP A 102 -1.22 30.78 1.27
C TRP A 102 -2.72 30.90 1.63
N ARG A 103 -3.35 29.80 2.02
CA ARG A 103 -4.67 29.81 2.71
C ARG A 103 -4.46 30.08 4.20
N ARG A 104 -4.90 31.23 4.70
CA ARG A 104 -4.96 31.49 6.15
C ARG A 104 -6.12 30.68 6.73
N TRP A 105 -5.89 29.92 7.81
CA TRP A 105 -6.95 29.19 8.51
C TRP A 105 -8.11 30.14 8.86
N GLY A 106 -9.34 29.84 8.40
CA GLY A 106 -10.53 30.66 8.61
C GLY A 106 -10.80 31.77 7.59
N GLN A 107 -9.94 31.97 6.59
CA GLN A 107 -10.22 32.79 5.42
C GLN A 107 -10.35 31.89 4.20
N TYR A 108 -11.56 31.40 3.94
CA TYR A 108 -11.92 30.77 2.67
C TYR A 108 -11.97 31.85 1.58
N ILE A 109 -10.81 32.36 1.16
CA ILE A 109 -10.71 33.15 -0.06
C ILE A 109 -10.75 32.12 -1.18
N SER A 110 -11.86 32.05 -1.92
CA SER A 110 -11.85 31.35 -3.19
C SER A 110 -10.85 32.09 -4.08
N ALA A 111 -9.72 31.45 -4.36
CA ALA A 111 -9.20 31.66 -5.68
C ALA A 111 -10.07 30.76 -6.54
N ASP A 112 -10.92 31.38 -7.36
CA ASP A 112 -11.80 30.63 -8.25
C ASP A 112 -10.92 29.76 -9.17
N PRO A 113 -11.34 28.52 -9.52
CA PRO A 113 -10.65 27.72 -10.52
C PRO A 113 -10.35 28.54 -11.78
N SER A 114 -9.30 28.17 -12.54
CA SER A 114 -8.96 28.89 -13.77
C SER A 114 -10.20 29.07 -14.67
N ASP A 115 -10.44 30.30 -15.14
CA ASP A 115 -11.48 30.60 -16.14
C ASP A 115 -11.22 29.85 -17.47
N ASP A 116 -9.98 29.41 -17.71
CA ASP A 116 -9.59 28.53 -18.81
C ASP A 116 -8.82 27.30 -18.28
N PRO A 117 -9.53 26.23 -17.86
CA PRO A 117 -8.89 25.00 -17.40
C PRO A 117 -8.06 24.32 -18.48
N ALA A 118 -8.37 24.52 -19.77
CA ALA A 118 -7.65 23.91 -20.90
C ALA A 118 -6.25 24.53 -21.12
N ALA A 119 -6.02 25.73 -20.58
CA ALA A 119 -4.71 26.36 -20.53
C ALA A 119 -3.78 25.74 -19.47
N ASN A 120 -4.30 24.93 -18.53
CA ASN A 120 -3.47 24.28 -17.53
C ASN A 120 -2.47 23.30 -18.18
N ARG A 121 -1.23 23.37 -17.71
CA ARG A 121 -0.17 22.39 -17.99
C ARG A 121 0.30 21.77 -16.69
N PHE A 122 1.06 20.70 -16.81
CA PHE A 122 1.63 19.96 -15.71
C PHE A 122 3.09 19.66 -16.01
N LEU A 123 3.99 20.13 -15.15
CA LEU A 123 5.33 19.57 -15.09
C LEU A 123 5.18 18.15 -14.53
N VAL A 124 5.62 17.15 -15.28
CA VAL A 124 5.68 15.75 -14.86
C VAL A 124 7.14 15.33 -14.88
N LEU A 125 7.64 14.85 -13.75
CA LEU A 125 8.98 14.28 -13.60
C LEU A 125 8.86 12.77 -13.34
N ASN A 126 9.50 11.98 -14.18
CA ASN A 126 9.77 10.58 -13.90
C ASN A 126 10.92 10.49 -12.91
N THR A 127 10.66 9.95 -11.72
CA THR A 127 11.61 9.86 -10.61
C THR A 127 12.36 8.53 -10.59
N LEU A 128 12.11 7.66 -11.57
CA LEU A 128 12.67 6.32 -11.66
C LEU A 128 13.75 6.22 -12.76
N PRO A 129 14.71 5.27 -12.62
CA PRO A 129 15.84 5.11 -13.55
C PRO A 129 15.51 4.31 -14.82
N TRP A 130 14.23 4.17 -15.19
CA TRP A 130 13.79 3.55 -16.43
C TRP A 130 12.73 4.41 -17.14
N THR A 131 12.47 4.11 -18.41
CA THR A 131 11.37 4.74 -19.13
C THR A 131 10.05 4.32 -18.51
N ARG A 132 9.20 5.29 -18.18
CA ARG A 132 7.91 5.06 -17.50
C ARG A 132 6.78 5.69 -18.29
N HIS A 133 5.69 4.95 -18.44
CA HIS A 133 4.41 5.51 -18.88
C HIS A 133 3.64 5.95 -17.64
N ILE A 134 3.35 7.24 -17.54
CA ILE A 134 2.65 7.86 -16.41
C ILE A 134 1.25 8.19 -16.89
N ARG A 135 0.26 7.50 -16.32
CA ARG A 135 -1.15 7.84 -16.43
C ARG A 135 -1.68 8.19 -15.05
N TRP A 136 -2.08 9.45 -14.86
CA TRP A 136 -2.45 9.97 -13.53
C TRP A 136 -3.77 10.76 -13.57
N PRO A 137 -4.69 10.56 -12.62
CA PRO A 137 -5.91 11.36 -12.53
C PRO A 137 -5.62 12.86 -12.49
N LEU A 138 -6.39 13.66 -13.24
CA LEU A 138 -6.22 15.11 -13.22
C LEU A 138 -6.56 15.65 -11.82
N PRO A 139 -5.62 16.31 -11.11
CA PRO A 139 -5.91 16.94 -9.84
C PRO A 139 -6.99 18.04 -10.00
N PRO A 140 -7.79 18.31 -8.95
CA PRO A 140 -8.73 19.44 -8.95
C PRO A 140 -7.96 20.76 -9.14
N ASP A 141 -8.55 21.70 -9.88
CA ASP A 141 -8.01 23.07 -10.00
C ASP A 141 -8.43 23.87 -8.77
N MET A 142 -7.45 24.44 -8.07
CA MET A 142 -7.64 25.08 -6.77
C MET A 142 -7.28 26.56 -6.79
N GLY A 143 -7.19 27.15 -7.99
CA GLY A 143 -6.98 28.59 -8.19
C GLY A 143 -5.63 29.08 -7.68
N GLY A 144 -4.59 28.24 -7.63
CA GLY A 144 -3.27 28.68 -7.16
C GLY A 144 -3.03 28.47 -5.66
N ALA A 145 -3.99 27.92 -4.91
CA ALA A 145 -3.87 27.69 -3.48
C ALA A 145 -2.87 26.59 -3.11
N ALA A 146 -2.13 26.80 -2.02
CA ALA A 146 -1.19 25.83 -1.45
C ALA A 146 -1.89 24.58 -0.86
N PRO A 147 -1.33 23.36 -1.00
CA PRO A 147 -0.31 22.93 -1.96
C PRO A 147 -0.81 21.81 -2.89
N PHE A 148 -0.61 21.96 -4.20
CA PHE A 148 -0.58 20.82 -5.15
C PHE A 148 0.73 20.84 -5.95
N ALA A 149 1.83 20.47 -5.32
CA ALA A 149 2.70 19.50 -6.00
C ALA A 149 2.06 18.15 -5.71
N LEU A 150 1.71 17.35 -6.72
CA LEU A 150 1.22 15.99 -6.53
C LEU A 150 2.31 15.15 -5.88
N LEU A 151 2.29 15.20 -4.57
CA LEU A 151 2.89 14.25 -3.66
C LEU A 151 1.78 13.51 -2.90
N GLU A 152 0.50 13.79 -3.22
CA GLU A 152 -0.67 13.14 -2.64
C GLU A 152 -0.89 11.72 -3.20
N MET A 153 0.16 10.91 -3.41
CA MET A 153 0.01 9.46 -3.64
C MET A 153 -0.55 8.69 -2.42
N PHE A 154 -0.99 9.38 -1.38
CA PHE A 154 -1.51 8.78 -0.14
C PHE A 154 -2.90 9.28 0.26
N LEU A 155 -3.50 10.18 -0.52
CA LEU A 155 -4.95 10.38 -0.49
C LEU A 155 -5.51 9.78 -1.79
N VAL A 156 -5.51 8.45 -1.87
CA VAL A 156 -6.57 7.77 -2.63
C VAL A 156 -7.92 8.39 -2.21
N ASP A 157 -8.92 8.36 -3.10
CA ASP A 157 -10.29 8.82 -2.85
C ASP A 157 -10.90 8.40 -1.49
N ASN A 158 -10.27 7.44 -0.81
CA ASN A 158 -10.72 6.78 0.40
C ASN A 158 -9.97 7.12 1.71
N TYR A 159 -8.85 7.88 1.73
CA TYR A 159 -8.12 8.11 3.00
C TYR A 159 -8.73 9.22 3.88
N ARG A 160 -9.83 9.83 3.43
CA ARG A 160 -10.79 10.58 4.25
C ARG A 160 -11.99 10.91 3.39
N GLU A 161 -13.18 10.86 3.99
CA GLU A 161 -14.31 11.66 3.53
C GLU A 161 -13.80 13.10 3.35
N ARG A 162 -13.48 13.46 2.10
CA ARG A 162 -13.27 14.84 1.72
C ARG A 162 -14.55 15.57 2.16
N PRO A 163 -14.47 16.70 2.88
CA PRO A 163 -15.45 17.74 2.62
C PRO A 163 -15.37 17.97 1.10
N PRO A 164 -16.50 18.00 0.38
CA PRO A 164 -16.51 18.09 -1.07
C PRO A 164 -15.82 19.38 -1.49
N LEU A 165 -14.53 19.30 -1.75
CA LEU A 165 -13.90 20.05 -2.82
C LEU A 165 -14.10 19.19 -4.06
N GLU A 166 -15.39 19.02 -4.40
CA GLU A 166 -15.88 18.62 -5.71
C GLU A 166 -15.43 19.71 -6.68
N ALA A 167 -14.18 19.66 -7.13
CA ALA A 167 -13.98 20.06 -8.51
C ALA A 167 -14.50 18.87 -9.31
N ASP A 168 -15.59 19.07 -10.06
CA ASP A 168 -16.09 18.16 -11.07
C ASP A 168 -15.02 18.03 -12.16
N VAL A 169 -13.96 17.25 -11.91
CA VAL A 169 -13.03 16.84 -12.95
C VAL A 169 -13.79 15.84 -13.82
N PRO A 170 -14.09 16.16 -15.10
CA PRO A 170 -14.83 15.25 -15.95
C PRO A 170 -14.10 13.89 -16.05
N PRO A 171 -14.83 12.77 -16.00
CA PRO A 171 -14.24 11.45 -16.12
C PRO A 171 -13.33 11.34 -17.36
N GLY A 172 -12.13 10.81 -17.16
CA GLY A 172 -11.17 10.58 -18.24
C GLY A 172 -10.24 11.75 -18.55
N MET A 173 -10.35 12.88 -17.87
CA MET A 173 -9.27 13.86 -17.87
C MET A 173 -8.08 13.33 -17.05
N MET A 174 -6.98 13.08 -17.73
CA MET A 174 -5.78 12.44 -17.17
C MET A 174 -4.52 13.15 -17.64
N ILE A 175 -3.47 13.08 -16.84
CA ILE A 175 -2.11 13.32 -17.30
C ILE A 175 -1.62 12.00 -17.91
N ASP A 176 -1.19 12.02 -19.17
CA ASP A 176 -0.79 10.83 -19.91
C ASP A 176 0.49 11.12 -20.72
N VAL A 177 1.62 10.60 -20.24
CA VAL A 177 2.94 10.89 -20.83
C VAL A 177 3.91 9.73 -20.62
N THR A 178 4.74 9.45 -21.62
CA THR A 178 5.90 8.55 -21.48
C THR A 178 7.17 9.38 -21.36
N LEU A 179 7.93 9.14 -20.29
CA LEU A 179 9.15 9.88 -20.00
C LEU A 179 10.36 8.94 -19.90
N PRO A 180 11.55 9.37 -20.36
CA PRO A 180 12.79 8.62 -20.18
C PRO A 180 13.19 8.57 -18.69
N PRO A 181 14.19 7.74 -18.32
CA PRO A 181 14.75 7.71 -16.97
C PRO A 181 15.08 9.10 -16.45
N PHE A 182 14.62 9.44 -15.24
CA PHE A 182 14.84 10.77 -14.63
C PHE A 182 14.44 11.98 -15.51
N GLY A 183 13.62 11.76 -16.53
CA GLY A 183 13.19 12.78 -17.48
C GLY A 183 11.97 13.53 -17.00
N TYR A 184 11.76 14.73 -17.55
CA TYR A 184 10.56 15.53 -17.30
C TYR A 184 9.95 16.05 -18.60
N ALA A 185 8.67 16.43 -18.54
CA ALA A 185 8.01 17.22 -19.57
C ALA A 185 6.93 18.12 -18.96
N VAL A 186 6.67 19.25 -19.61
CA VAL A 186 5.48 20.07 -19.35
C VAL A 186 4.42 19.66 -20.35
N VAL A 187 3.32 19.08 -19.88
CA VAL A 187 2.27 18.49 -20.72
C VAL A 187 0.89 19.04 -20.39
N PRO A 188 -0.03 19.16 -21.37
CA PRO A 188 -1.44 19.34 -21.06
C PRO A 188 -2.01 18.06 -20.44
N PHE A 189 -3.21 18.14 -19.87
CA PHE A 189 -4.01 16.93 -19.65
C PHE A 189 -4.57 16.43 -20.99
N ALA A 190 -4.87 15.15 -21.05
CA ALA A 190 -5.53 14.49 -22.16
C ALA A 190 -6.91 13.97 -21.72
N THR A 191 -7.80 13.76 -22.67
CA THR A 191 -9.01 12.96 -22.45
C THR A 191 -8.72 11.54 -22.89
N VAL A 192 -8.74 10.62 -21.94
CA VAL A 192 -8.63 9.17 -22.17
C VAL A 192 -10.02 8.58 -22.18
N ALA A 193 -10.24 7.59 -23.04
CA ALA A 193 -11.45 6.78 -23.05
C ALA A 193 -11.11 5.35 -22.59
N ALA A 194 -12.11 4.67 -22.04
CA ALA A 194 -11.97 3.25 -21.74
C ALA A 194 -11.76 2.47 -23.04
N PRO A 195 -10.85 1.48 -23.06
CA PRO A 195 -10.61 0.68 -24.25
C PRO A 195 -11.81 -0.24 -24.53
N PRO A 196 -12.04 -0.63 -25.81
CA PRO A 196 -13.23 -1.38 -26.20
C PRO A 196 -13.29 -2.82 -25.65
N ASP A 197 -12.17 -3.35 -25.19
CA ASP A 197 -12.02 -4.67 -24.56
C ASP A 197 -12.17 -4.63 -23.03
N ALA A 198 -12.45 -3.46 -22.47
CA ALA A 198 -12.86 -3.29 -21.08
C ALA A 198 -14.33 -3.69 -20.92
N HIS A 199 -14.58 -4.70 -20.10
CA HIS A 199 -15.92 -5.21 -19.85
C HIS A 199 -16.16 -5.42 -18.37
N VAL A 200 -17.39 -5.17 -17.94
CA VAL A 200 -17.84 -5.46 -16.58
C VAL A 200 -19.17 -6.21 -16.62
N GLY A 201 -19.37 -7.06 -15.63
CA GLY A 201 -20.62 -7.75 -15.36
C GLY A 201 -20.88 -7.81 -13.86
N GLU A 202 -21.88 -8.58 -13.45
CA GLU A 202 -22.15 -8.80 -12.02
C GLU A 202 -20.97 -9.52 -11.36
N GLY A 203 -20.16 -8.77 -10.59
CA GLY A 203 -18.96 -9.27 -9.93
C GLY A 203 -17.83 -9.68 -10.88
N VAL A 204 -17.86 -9.24 -12.15
CA VAL A 204 -16.85 -9.57 -13.15
C VAL A 204 -16.20 -8.29 -13.65
N LEU A 205 -14.87 -8.25 -13.67
CA LEU A 205 -14.09 -7.25 -14.40
C LEU A 205 -13.23 -7.95 -15.44
N GLU A 206 -13.12 -7.35 -16.62
CA GLU A 206 -12.26 -7.85 -17.69
C GLU A 206 -11.62 -6.71 -18.45
N ASN A 207 -10.33 -6.86 -18.76
CA ASN A 207 -9.62 -6.01 -19.72
C ASN A 207 -8.79 -6.88 -20.68
N ARG A 208 -7.84 -6.28 -21.40
CA ARG A 208 -6.96 -7.01 -22.33
C ARG A 208 -6.14 -8.13 -21.69
N TRP A 209 -5.74 -8.00 -20.42
CA TRP A 209 -4.85 -8.93 -19.74
C TRP A 209 -5.59 -9.91 -18.86
N TYR A 210 -6.54 -9.41 -18.08
CA TYR A 210 -7.13 -10.16 -17.00
C TYR A 210 -8.64 -10.24 -17.10
N ARG A 211 -9.18 -11.35 -16.61
CA ARG A 211 -10.58 -11.49 -16.23
C ARG A 211 -10.64 -11.93 -14.78
N VAL A 212 -11.29 -11.15 -13.93
CA VAL A 212 -11.46 -11.46 -12.49
C VAL A 212 -12.93 -11.65 -12.16
N VAL A 213 -13.18 -12.50 -11.16
CA VAL A 213 -14.52 -12.74 -10.66
C VAL A 213 -14.55 -12.69 -9.14
N VAL A 214 -15.35 -11.77 -8.60
CA VAL A 214 -15.59 -11.60 -7.17
C VAL A 214 -16.49 -12.73 -6.66
N ASP A 215 -16.15 -13.27 -5.50
CA ASP A 215 -16.96 -14.20 -4.75
C ASP A 215 -17.93 -13.44 -3.84
N ALA A 216 -19.22 -13.47 -4.17
CA ALA A 216 -20.24 -12.72 -3.42
C ALA A 216 -20.47 -13.23 -1.98
N ALA A 217 -19.93 -14.39 -1.59
CA ALA A 217 -20.06 -14.92 -0.24
C ALA A 217 -18.97 -14.41 0.71
N THR A 218 -17.77 -14.11 0.19
CA THR A 218 -16.60 -13.73 0.99
C THR A 218 -16.07 -12.33 0.68
N GLY A 219 -16.41 -11.76 -0.47
CA GLY A 219 -15.84 -10.52 -0.99
C GLY A 219 -14.40 -10.65 -1.52
N GLY A 220 -13.81 -11.85 -1.46
CA GLY A 220 -12.55 -12.19 -2.15
C GLY A 220 -12.77 -12.44 -3.64
N LEU A 221 -11.73 -12.84 -4.36
CA LEU A 221 -11.81 -13.31 -5.74
C LEU A 221 -11.89 -14.84 -5.77
N ARG A 222 -12.83 -15.38 -6.55
CA ARG A 222 -12.88 -16.82 -6.89
C ARG A 222 -12.08 -17.17 -8.14
N SER A 223 -11.73 -16.18 -8.96
CA SER A 223 -10.99 -16.36 -10.20
C SER A 223 -10.23 -15.10 -10.55
N TRP A 224 -8.98 -15.27 -10.99
CA TRP A 224 -8.15 -14.27 -11.63
C TRP A 224 -7.43 -14.95 -12.80
N TYR A 225 -7.98 -14.77 -14.00
CA TYR A 225 -7.50 -15.41 -15.21
C TYR A 225 -6.55 -14.49 -15.98
N ASP A 226 -5.36 -14.97 -16.33
CA ASP A 226 -4.45 -14.30 -17.26
C ASP A 226 -4.71 -14.80 -18.69
N LYS A 227 -5.12 -13.88 -19.57
CA LYS A 227 -5.47 -14.13 -20.98
C LYS A 227 -4.24 -14.28 -21.88
N GLU A 228 -3.10 -13.71 -21.51
CA GLU A 228 -1.84 -13.85 -22.26
C GLU A 228 -1.15 -15.18 -21.95
N LEU A 229 -1.22 -15.62 -20.69
CA LEU A 229 -0.65 -16.90 -20.24
C LEU A 229 -1.62 -18.07 -20.44
N ASP A 230 -2.91 -17.79 -20.64
CA ASP A 230 -3.98 -18.79 -20.71
C ASP A 230 -4.01 -19.66 -19.44
N ARG A 231 -4.06 -18.99 -18.28
CA ARG A 231 -3.98 -19.62 -16.95
C ARG A 231 -4.94 -19.00 -15.95
N GLU A 232 -5.62 -19.85 -15.19
CA GLU A 232 -6.26 -19.46 -13.93
C GLU A 232 -5.19 -19.37 -12.84
N LEU A 233 -5.09 -18.20 -12.20
CA LEU A 233 -4.07 -17.91 -11.20
C LEU A 233 -4.53 -18.23 -9.77
N VAL A 234 -5.83 -18.19 -9.49
CA VAL A 234 -6.37 -18.44 -8.14
C VAL A 234 -6.59 -19.93 -7.92
N ASN A 235 -6.11 -20.46 -6.79
CA ASN A 235 -6.54 -21.77 -6.33
C ASN A 235 -7.99 -21.69 -5.84
N GLN A 236 -8.92 -22.25 -6.61
CA GLN A 236 -10.35 -22.18 -6.35
C GLN A 236 -10.81 -23.10 -5.21
N ASP A 237 -9.97 -24.07 -4.85
CA ASP A 237 -10.26 -25.10 -3.84
C ASP A 237 -9.72 -24.74 -2.45
N ASP A 238 -9.02 -23.60 -2.30
CA ASP A 238 -8.55 -23.12 -0.99
C ASP A 238 -9.75 -22.73 -0.08
N VAL A 239 -9.56 -22.89 1.22
CA VAL A 239 -10.55 -22.54 2.25
C VAL A 239 -10.83 -21.03 2.28
N TRP A 240 -9.86 -20.22 1.88
CA TRP A 240 -9.99 -18.77 1.73
C TRP A 240 -10.00 -18.36 0.27
N ARG A 241 -10.69 -17.27 -0.05
CA ARG A 241 -10.65 -16.64 -1.37
C ARG A 241 -9.47 -15.69 -1.47
N PHE A 242 -9.02 -15.48 -2.71
CA PHE A 242 -7.92 -14.58 -3.00
C PHE A 242 -8.27 -13.14 -2.62
N GLY A 243 -7.41 -12.49 -1.83
CA GLY A 243 -7.66 -11.13 -1.35
C GLY A 243 -8.75 -11.01 -0.27
N GLN A 244 -9.22 -12.12 0.30
CA GLN A 244 -10.28 -12.12 1.30
C GLN A 244 -9.85 -11.48 2.63
N TYR A 245 -10.76 -10.76 3.30
CA TYR A 245 -10.57 -10.37 4.70
C TYR A 245 -10.71 -11.57 5.64
N VAL A 246 -9.66 -11.88 6.42
CA VAL A 246 -9.69 -12.95 7.42
C VAL A 246 -9.27 -12.40 8.79
N TYR A 247 -10.16 -12.47 9.77
CA TYR A 247 -9.90 -12.03 11.13
C TYR A 247 -9.55 -13.21 12.04
N GLU A 248 -8.54 -13.06 12.90
CA GLU A 248 -8.10 -14.07 13.87
C GLU A 248 -8.16 -13.54 15.31
N TRP A 249 -8.48 -14.44 16.25
CA TRP A 249 -8.32 -14.23 17.69
C TRP A 249 -7.91 -15.52 18.41
N ILE A 250 -7.46 -15.40 19.66
CA ILE A 250 -7.16 -16.54 20.52
C ILE A 250 -8.33 -16.82 21.46
N ASP A 251 -8.94 -18.00 21.32
CA ASP A 251 -10.07 -18.49 22.11
C ASP A 251 -9.58 -19.15 23.42
N HIS A 252 -8.88 -18.36 24.23
CA HIS A 252 -8.33 -18.80 25.52
C HIS A 252 -8.41 -17.67 26.57
N PRO A 253 -8.67 -17.98 27.85
CA PRO A 253 -8.66 -16.98 28.93
C PRO A 253 -7.30 -16.28 29.08
N ASP A 254 -6.19 -16.98 28.85
CA ASP A 254 -4.84 -16.40 28.90
C ASP A 254 -4.46 -15.55 27.66
N ASP A 255 -5.33 -15.49 26.65
CA ASP A 255 -5.16 -14.65 25.45
C ASP A 255 -3.79 -14.90 24.78
N ARG A 256 -3.02 -13.85 24.47
CA ARG A 256 -1.66 -13.96 23.90
C ARG A 256 -0.68 -14.86 24.67
N ARG A 257 -0.88 -15.05 25.98
CA ARG A 257 0.00 -15.93 26.77
C ARG A 257 -0.22 -17.41 26.49
N ALA A 258 -1.34 -17.76 25.84
CA ALA A 258 -1.56 -19.09 25.26
C ALA A 258 -0.87 -19.29 23.91
N LEU A 259 -0.27 -18.22 23.35
CA LEU A 259 0.65 -18.29 22.21
C LEU A 259 2.10 -18.30 22.70
N PHE A 260 2.47 -17.29 23.48
CA PHE A 260 3.81 -17.15 24.03
C PHE A 260 3.78 -16.54 25.43
N ALA A 261 4.35 -17.25 26.39
CA ALA A 261 4.47 -16.78 27.76
C ALA A 261 5.93 -16.44 28.08
N LEU A 262 6.19 -15.17 28.43
CA LEU A 262 7.52 -14.74 28.88
C LEU A 262 7.96 -15.52 30.13
N ASN A 263 9.17 -16.07 30.08
CA ASN A 263 9.79 -16.81 31.18
C ASN A 263 11.32 -16.61 31.12
N PHE A 264 11.83 -15.72 31.97
CA PHE A 264 13.24 -15.35 32.00
C PHE A 264 14.17 -16.40 32.63
N ASP A 265 13.60 -17.48 33.19
CA ASP A 265 14.38 -18.61 33.70
C ASP A 265 14.80 -19.59 32.57
N ARG A 266 14.38 -19.33 31.33
CA ARG A 266 14.71 -20.14 30.15
C ARG A 266 15.67 -19.40 29.22
N ASP A 267 16.51 -20.16 28.53
CA ASP A 267 17.52 -19.63 27.59
C ASP A 267 16.91 -18.84 26.42
N ASP A 268 15.65 -19.12 26.07
CA ASP A 268 14.90 -18.44 25.00
C ASP A 268 13.89 -17.41 25.54
N PHE A 269 13.98 -17.06 26.82
CA PHE A 269 13.17 -16.05 27.51
C PHE A 269 11.65 -16.27 27.46
N GLY A 270 11.18 -17.48 27.14
CA GLY A 270 9.75 -17.77 27.11
C GLY A 270 9.37 -19.22 26.85
N VAL A 271 8.07 -19.45 26.85
CA VAL A 271 7.43 -20.73 26.51
C VAL A 271 6.59 -20.49 25.27
N ARG A 272 6.85 -21.29 24.23
CA ARG A 272 6.15 -21.30 22.95
C ARG A 272 5.09 -22.41 22.98
N PHE A 273 3.87 -22.10 22.57
CA PHE A 273 2.78 -23.08 22.54
C PHE A 273 2.39 -23.37 21.08
N GLU A 274 2.45 -24.64 20.68
CA GLU A 274 2.08 -25.10 19.33
C GLU A 274 0.58 -25.40 19.20
N ASP A 275 -0.13 -25.50 20.31
CA ASP A 275 -1.56 -25.83 20.41
C ASP A 275 -2.44 -24.61 20.74
N THR A 276 -1.96 -23.41 20.46
CA THR A 276 -2.73 -22.17 20.66
C THR A 276 -4.10 -22.26 19.96
N PRO A 277 -5.22 -22.04 20.68
CA PRO A 277 -6.56 -22.20 20.14
C PRO A 277 -6.95 -20.98 19.29
N PHE A 278 -6.31 -20.83 18.15
CA PHE A 278 -6.65 -19.80 17.17
C PHE A 278 -8.04 -20.07 16.56
N ARG A 279 -8.81 -19.00 16.42
CA ARG A 279 -10.06 -18.98 15.66
C ARG A 279 -9.93 -17.96 14.55
N ARG A 280 -10.50 -18.29 13.39
CA ARG A 280 -10.47 -17.44 12.21
C ARG A 280 -11.85 -17.33 11.61
N GLN A 281 -12.20 -16.16 11.10
CA GLN A 281 -13.49 -15.91 10.48
C GLN A 281 -13.37 -14.87 9.37
N GLY A 282 -14.09 -15.10 8.27
CA GLY A 282 -14.28 -14.11 7.21
C GLY A 282 -15.41 -13.12 7.53
N PRO A 283 -15.86 -12.36 6.52
CA PRO A 283 -17.02 -11.48 6.67
C PRO A 283 -18.30 -12.22 7.04
N THR A 284 -19.17 -11.56 7.79
CA THR A 284 -20.52 -12.04 8.14
C THR A 284 -21.59 -11.53 7.18
N GLN A 285 -21.34 -10.42 6.50
CA GLN A 285 -22.17 -9.89 5.42
C GLN A 285 -21.29 -9.34 4.32
N VAL A 286 -21.75 -9.52 3.07
CA VAL A 286 -21.07 -9.06 1.86
C VAL A 286 -22.12 -8.39 0.97
N GLU A 287 -21.85 -7.16 0.57
CA GLU A 287 -22.61 -6.40 -0.41
C GLU A 287 -21.70 -6.10 -1.59
N LEU A 288 -22.03 -6.67 -2.75
CA LEU A 288 -21.32 -6.43 -4.00
C LEU A 288 -21.94 -5.23 -4.72
N MET A 289 -21.16 -4.18 -4.92
CA MET A 289 -21.60 -3.00 -5.65
C MET A 289 -21.54 -3.26 -7.18
N PRO A 290 -22.30 -2.51 -7.99
CA PRO A 290 -22.15 -2.57 -9.44
C PRO A 290 -20.71 -2.30 -9.87
N ALA A 291 -20.23 -3.09 -10.84
CA ALA A 291 -18.95 -2.85 -11.46
C ALA A 291 -19.04 -1.73 -12.52
N HIS A 292 -17.96 -0.98 -12.70
CA HIS A 292 -17.91 0.18 -13.58
C HIS A 292 -16.74 0.07 -14.56
N VAL A 293 -16.98 0.46 -15.81
CA VAL A 293 -15.91 0.76 -16.77
C VAL A 293 -15.64 2.26 -16.65
N GLN A 294 -14.47 2.62 -16.14
CA GLN A 294 -13.97 3.99 -16.10
C GLN A 294 -12.86 4.16 -17.16
N PRO A 295 -12.54 5.40 -17.57
CA PRO A 295 -11.50 5.66 -18.56
C PRO A 295 -10.10 5.13 -18.21
N ASP A 296 -9.78 4.98 -16.94
CA ASP A 296 -8.47 4.56 -16.43
C ASP A 296 -8.44 3.08 -15.99
N ALA A 297 -9.58 2.52 -15.55
CA ALA A 297 -9.69 1.14 -15.10
C ALA A 297 -11.11 0.56 -15.20
N CYS A 298 -11.22 -0.78 -15.16
CA CYS A 298 -12.45 -1.45 -14.71
C CYS A 298 -12.41 -1.57 -13.19
N THR A 299 -13.50 -1.24 -12.48
CA THR A 299 -13.51 -1.24 -11.01
C THR A 299 -14.78 -1.88 -10.44
N VAL A 300 -14.66 -2.48 -9.26
CA VAL A 300 -15.81 -2.92 -8.44
C VAL A 300 -15.49 -2.71 -6.96
N GLU A 301 -16.48 -2.25 -6.20
CA GLU A 301 -16.43 -2.14 -4.74
C GLU A 301 -17.22 -3.28 -4.10
N VAL A 302 -16.71 -3.77 -2.97
CA VAL A 302 -17.38 -4.72 -2.09
C VAL A 302 -17.41 -4.11 -0.68
N ARG A 303 -18.59 -4.11 -0.05
CA ARG A 303 -18.77 -3.67 1.33
C ARG A 303 -18.98 -4.87 2.22
N LEU A 304 -18.27 -4.92 3.34
CA LEU A 304 -18.24 -6.05 4.25
C LEU A 304 -18.59 -5.62 5.67
N GLN A 305 -19.33 -6.48 6.35
CA GLN A 305 -19.36 -6.53 7.81
C GLN A 305 -18.49 -7.71 8.26
N ALA A 306 -17.53 -7.49 9.14
CA ALA A 306 -16.59 -8.53 9.55
C ALA A 306 -16.13 -8.32 11.01
N PRO A 307 -15.78 -9.41 11.73
CA PRO A 307 -15.21 -9.30 13.07
C PRO A 307 -13.99 -8.40 13.10
N GLY A 308 -13.78 -7.67 14.21
CA GLY A 308 -12.62 -6.79 14.37
C GLY A 308 -12.74 -5.40 13.71
N ALA A 309 -13.75 -5.18 12.87
CA ALA A 309 -14.00 -3.93 12.16
C ALA A 309 -15.47 -3.47 12.31
N ARG A 310 -15.73 -2.17 12.14
CA ARG A 310 -17.09 -1.62 12.04
C ARG A 310 -17.63 -1.67 10.61
N ALA A 311 -16.73 -1.57 9.64
CA ALA A 311 -16.98 -1.75 8.22
C ALA A 311 -15.65 -2.08 7.53
N VAL A 312 -15.69 -2.84 6.43
CA VAL A 312 -14.56 -2.98 5.51
C VAL A 312 -15.04 -2.70 4.10
N ARG A 313 -14.30 -1.88 3.36
CA ARG A 313 -14.52 -1.64 1.93
C ARG A 313 -13.35 -2.22 1.14
N VAL A 314 -13.65 -2.99 0.10
CA VAL A 314 -12.65 -3.57 -0.79
C VAL A 314 -12.91 -3.05 -2.20
N ARG A 315 -11.88 -2.51 -2.85
CA ARG A 315 -11.92 -2.11 -4.24
C ARG A 315 -10.99 -3.02 -5.04
N TYR A 316 -11.53 -3.67 -6.04
CA TYR A 316 -10.73 -4.33 -7.08
C TYR A 316 -10.72 -3.45 -8.32
N ALA A 317 -9.55 -3.27 -8.92
CA ALA A 317 -9.42 -2.56 -10.18
C ALA A 317 -8.48 -3.26 -11.15
N LEU A 318 -8.84 -3.22 -12.43
CA LEU A 318 -7.99 -3.61 -13.56
C LEU A 318 -7.66 -2.34 -14.36
N PRO A 319 -6.50 -1.71 -14.15
CA PRO A 319 -6.08 -0.54 -14.91
C PRO A 319 -5.95 -0.87 -16.40
N HIS A 320 -6.22 0.11 -17.25
CA HIS A 320 -6.12 -0.05 -18.72
C HIS A 320 -4.72 0.20 -19.27
N HIS A 321 -3.82 0.77 -18.47
CA HIS A 321 -2.48 1.20 -18.89
C HIS A 321 -1.35 0.27 -18.44
N GLU A 322 -1.63 -0.66 -17.53
CA GLU A 322 -0.65 -1.61 -17.03
C GLU A 322 -1.28 -2.99 -16.79
N LYS A 323 -0.47 -4.03 -16.96
CA LYS A 323 -0.83 -5.40 -16.62
C LYS A 323 -0.79 -5.56 -15.10
N ALA A 324 -1.86 -5.15 -14.41
CA ALA A 324 -1.97 -5.28 -12.97
C ALA A 324 -3.41 -5.59 -12.50
N LEU A 325 -3.50 -6.23 -11.35
CA LEU A 325 -4.68 -6.25 -10.49
C LEU A 325 -4.37 -5.36 -9.29
N HIS A 326 -5.22 -4.37 -9.04
CA HIS A 326 -5.16 -3.53 -7.84
C HIS A 326 -6.19 -4.04 -6.84
N LEU A 327 -5.74 -4.27 -5.61
CA LEU A 327 -6.60 -4.54 -4.46
C LEU A 327 -6.37 -3.43 -3.44
N GLU A 328 -7.44 -2.76 -3.02
CA GLU A 328 -7.40 -1.76 -1.97
C GLU A 328 -8.46 -2.09 -0.92
N MET A 329 -8.04 -2.20 0.33
CA MET A 329 -8.92 -2.53 1.44
C MET A 329 -8.85 -1.43 2.50
N VAL A 330 -9.99 -0.85 2.83
CA VAL A 330 -10.14 0.12 3.91
C VAL A 330 -10.88 -0.54 5.05
N ILE A 331 -10.24 -0.62 6.21
CA ILE A 331 -10.80 -1.25 7.42
C ILE A 331 -11.09 -0.13 8.43
N ASP A 332 -12.36 0.12 8.75
CA ASP A 332 -12.73 0.91 9.94
C ASP A 332 -12.50 0.02 11.17
N LYS A 333 -11.27 0.07 11.70
CA LYS A 333 -10.79 -0.87 12.71
C LYS A 333 -11.36 -0.52 14.09
N THR A 334 -12.00 -1.50 14.72
CA THR A 334 -12.38 -1.41 16.14
C THR A 334 -11.13 -1.55 17.01
N PRO A 335 -10.90 -0.67 18.01
CA PRO A 335 -9.75 -0.81 18.90
C PRO A 335 -9.92 -2.03 19.82
N ILE A 336 -9.13 -3.08 19.58
CA ILE A 336 -9.16 -4.32 20.36
C ILE A 336 -7.77 -4.55 20.98
N THR A 337 -7.75 -4.76 22.30
CA THR A 337 -6.51 -4.98 23.06
C THR A 337 -6.25 -6.45 23.37
N ARG A 338 -7.21 -7.34 23.08
CA ARG A 338 -6.98 -8.80 23.07
C ARG A 338 -6.21 -9.20 21.82
N ALA A 339 -5.55 -10.36 21.88
CA ALA A 339 -4.80 -10.90 20.75
C ALA A 339 -5.69 -11.04 19.51
N GLU A 340 -5.31 -10.34 18.45
CA GLU A 340 -5.96 -10.34 17.16
C GLU A 340 -4.94 -10.22 16.01
N ALA A 341 -5.39 -10.65 14.83
CA ALA A 341 -4.75 -10.36 13.56
C ALA A 341 -5.77 -10.24 12.43
N VAL A 342 -5.38 -9.53 11.36
CA VAL A 342 -6.06 -9.59 10.06
C VAL A 342 -5.07 -10.14 9.04
N TYR A 343 -5.54 -11.11 8.27
CA TYR A 343 -4.83 -11.71 7.15
C TYR A 343 -5.55 -11.40 5.84
N ILE A 344 -4.76 -11.27 4.77
CA ILE A 344 -5.25 -11.21 3.40
C ILE A 344 -4.52 -12.31 2.61
N PRO A 345 -5.16 -13.48 2.39
CA PRO A 345 -4.54 -14.61 1.72
C PRO A 345 -4.61 -14.47 0.20
N PHE A 346 -3.58 -14.97 -0.48
CA PHE A 346 -3.44 -15.04 -1.92
C PHE A 346 -3.10 -16.49 -2.31
N PRO A 347 -4.09 -17.40 -2.31
CA PRO A 347 -3.90 -18.79 -2.69
C PRO A 347 -3.82 -18.90 -4.22
N LEU A 348 -2.73 -19.47 -4.72
CA LEU A 348 -2.41 -19.53 -6.14
C LEU A 348 -2.52 -20.95 -6.67
N ASN A 349 -2.98 -21.07 -7.91
CA ASN A 349 -3.11 -22.34 -8.62
C ASN A 349 -1.77 -22.75 -9.23
N MET A 350 -0.85 -23.22 -8.37
CA MET A 350 0.49 -23.63 -8.75
C MET A 350 0.86 -24.92 -8.01
N ASP A 351 1.45 -25.85 -8.74
CA ASP A 351 2.09 -27.04 -8.17
C ASP A 351 3.57 -26.72 -7.88
N LEU A 352 4.09 -27.22 -6.76
CA LEU A 352 5.52 -27.08 -6.37
C LEU A 352 6.02 -25.63 -6.43
N PRO A 353 5.46 -24.72 -5.61
CA PRO A 353 5.81 -23.31 -5.65
C PRO A 353 7.23 -23.06 -5.14
N THR A 354 7.90 -22.08 -5.73
CA THR A 354 9.04 -21.38 -5.14
C THR A 354 8.60 -20.00 -4.67
N PHE A 355 9.25 -19.49 -3.63
CA PHE A 355 8.97 -18.17 -3.08
C PHE A 355 10.22 -17.30 -3.16
N HIS A 356 10.08 -16.05 -3.59
CA HIS A 356 11.14 -15.07 -3.49
C HIS A 356 10.63 -13.82 -2.78
N LEU A 357 11.44 -13.26 -1.89
CA LEU A 357 11.09 -12.09 -1.09
C LEU A 357 12.11 -10.98 -1.27
N ASP A 358 11.63 -9.73 -1.29
CA ASP A 358 12.49 -8.56 -1.24
C ASP A 358 12.94 -8.28 0.21
N LEU A 359 14.13 -8.75 0.57
CA LEU A 359 14.75 -8.47 1.87
C LEU A 359 15.84 -7.41 1.70
N ASN A 360 15.47 -6.14 1.88
CA ASN A 360 16.36 -4.98 1.76
C ASN A 360 16.99 -4.81 0.36
N GLY A 361 16.21 -5.00 -0.71
CA GLY A 361 16.66 -4.85 -2.09
C GLY A 361 17.38 -6.08 -2.66
N VAL A 362 17.44 -7.17 -1.89
CA VAL A 362 18.03 -8.43 -2.33
C VAL A 362 16.92 -9.49 -2.35
N PRO A 363 16.63 -10.09 -3.52
CA PRO A 363 15.79 -11.27 -3.61
C PRO A 363 16.39 -12.41 -2.78
N LEU A 364 15.59 -13.01 -1.91
CA LEU A 364 15.96 -14.20 -1.15
C LEU A 364 14.90 -15.28 -1.34
N GLU A 365 15.34 -16.52 -1.59
CA GLU A 365 14.51 -17.73 -1.57
C GLU A 365 14.45 -18.30 -0.13
N PRO A 366 13.30 -18.19 0.57
CA PRO A 366 13.13 -18.74 1.91
C PRO A 366 13.35 -20.25 1.93
N GLU A 367 13.75 -20.80 3.08
CA GLU A 367 14.22 -22.18 3.24
C GLU A 367 15.56 -22.47 2.54
N ALA A 368 15.70 -22.20 1.23
CA ALA A 368 16.90 -22.52 0.44
C ALA A 368 18.10 -21.63 0.78
N GLU A 369 17.87 -20.32 0.93
CA GLU A 369 18.91 -19.31 1.18
C GLU A 369 18.82 -18.73 2.61
N GLN A 370 18.00 -19.33 3.46
CA GLN A 370 17.72 -18.83 4.80
C GLN A 370 18.62 -19.48 5.87
N LEU A 371 19.19 -18.66 6.75
CA LEU A 371 20.00 -19.15 7.87
C LEU A 371 19.20 -20.10 8.79
N PRO A 372 19.75 -21.26 9.17
CA PRO A 372 19.13 -22.14 10.16
C PRO A 372 18.86 -21.43 11.49
N GLY A 373 17.70 -21.70 12.10
CA GLY A 373 17.30 -21.09 13.37
C GLY A 373 16.69 -19.68 13.28
N SER A 374 16.70 -19.04 12.11
CA SER A 374 15.91 -17.81 11.88
C SER A 374 14.40 -18.10 11.79
N CYS A 375 13.57 -17.08 12.04
CA CYS A 375 12.11 -17.18 12.02
C CYS A 375 11.59 -17.63 10.63
N ARG A 376 10.69 -18.62 10.62
CA ARG A 376 9.99 -19.11 9.43
C ARG A 376 8.47 -18.92 9.49
N ASP A 377 7.96 -18.36 10.57
CA ASP A 377 6.52 -18.13 10.73
C ASP A 377 6.06 -16.85 10.01
N TRP A 378 6.96 -15.91 9.70
CA TRP A 378 6.67 -14.68 8.95
C TRP A 378 7.95 -14.00 8.47
N TYR A 379 7.80 -13.11 7.50
CA TYR A 379 8.88 -12.33 6.88
C TYR A 379 8.47 -10.86 6.80
N GLY A 380 9.44 -9.96 7.01
CA GLY A 380 9.29 -8.54 6.69
C GLY A 380 9.91 -8.27 5.33
N ILE A 381 9.12 -7.74 4.39
CA ILE A 381 9.57 -7.43 3.03
C ILE A 381 9.62 -5.93 2.78
N GLN A 382 10.53 -5.50 1.90
CA GLN A 382 10.62 -4.11 1.50
C GLN A 382 9.53 -3.77 0.50
N ARG A 383 9.52 -4.34 -0.72
CA ARG A 383 8.52 -3.96 -1.74
C ARG A 383 7.64 -5.09 -2.26
N TRP A 384 8.14 -6.32 -2.31
CA TRP A 384 7.42 -7.40 -2.99
C TRP A 384 7.70 -8.79 -2.40
N ALA A 385 6.74 -9.67 -2.66
CA ALA A 385 6.86 -11.12 -2.58
C ALA A 385 6.43 -11.73 -3.92
N GLU A 386 7.06 -12.83 -4.30
CA GLU A 386 6.80 -13.56 -5.53
C GLU A 386 6.57 -15.04 -5.22
N VAL A 387 5.65 -15.64 -5.97
CA VAL A 387 5.40 -17.08 -5.97
C VAL A 387 5.53 -17.57 -7.40
N GLY A 388 6.43 -18.50 -7.64
CA GLY A 388 6.74 -19.05 -8.95
C GLY A 388 6.45 -20.54 -9.04
N SER A 389 6.14 -21.02 -10.24
CA SER A 389 6.09 -22.44 -10.62
C SER A 389 6.36 -22.53 -12.13
N ASP A 390 6.66 -23.72 -12.66
CA ASP A 390 7.10 -23.90 -14.07
C ASP A 390 6.22 -23.13 -15.08
N GLY A 391 6.78 -22.09 -15.70
CA GLY A 391 6.09 -21.25 -16.68
C GLY A 391 5.09 -20.22 -16.12
N LEU A 392 5.08 -19.96 -14.80
CA LEU A 392 4.25 -18.95 -14.16
C LEU A 392 4.93 -18.30 -12.95
N SER A 393 4.82 -16.98 -12.83
CA SER A 393 5.29 -16.20 -11.68
C SER A 393 4.23 -15.15 -11.34
N VAL A 394 3.83 -15.09 -10.08
CA VAL A 394 2.86 -14.12 -9.56
C VAL A 394 3.54 -13.25 -8.50
N ILE A 395 3.42 -11.94 -8.69
CA ILE A 395 4.05 -10.93 -7.85
C ILE A 395 2.97 -10.23 -7.05
N VAL A 396 3.23 -10.04 -5.75
CA VAL A 396 2.42 -9.24 -4.84
C VAL A 396 3.30 -8.14 -4.25
N ALA A 397 2.97 -6.89 -4.56
CA ALA A 397 3.60 -5.70 -4.00
C ALA A 397 2.66 -5.04 -2.98
N PRO A 398 2.81 -5.32 -1.67
CA PRO A 398 2.05 -4.62 -0.65
C PRO A 398 2.67 -3.26 -0.35
N LEU A 399 1.91 -2.19 -0.60
CA LEU A 399 2.40 -0.83 -0.38
C LEU A 399 2.39 -0.49 1.12
N ASP A 400 1.37 -0.96 1.83
CA ASP A 400 1.07 -0.51 3.19
C ASP A 400 1.40 -1.56 4.28
N ALA A 401 1.39 -2.87 3.94
CA ALA A 401 1.57 -3.98 4.88
C ALA A 401 2.86 -4.78 4.60
N PRO A 402 3.94 -4.61 5.40
CA PRO A 402 5.25 -5.18 5.10
C PRO A 402 5.42 -6.64 5.53
N LEU A 403 4.44 -7.25 6.20
CA LEU A 403 4.57 -8.60 6.75
C LEU A 403 3.85 -9.62 5.88
N VAL A 404 4.53 -10.73 5.62
CA VAL A 404 3.99 -11.86 4.85
C VAL A 404 4.27 -13.21 5.53
N GLN A 405 3.42 -14.19 5.22
CA GLN A 405 3.55 -15.59 5.57
C GLN A 405 3.47 -16.45 4.31
N LEU A 406 4.16 -17.60 4.31
CA LEU A 406 4.33 -18.47 3.15
C LEU A 406 3.72 -19.84 3.46
N GLY A 407 3.09 -20.45 2.47
CA GLY A 407 2.41 -21.74 2.64
C GLY A 407 1.10 -21.65 3.44
N GLY A 408 0.50 -20.45 3.51
CA GLY A 408 -0.72 -20.17 4.28
C GLY A 408 -0.46 -19.45 5.60
N ILE A 409 -1.41 -19.54 6.54
CA ILE A 409 -1.29 -18.89 7.85
C ILE A 409 -0.42 -19.76 8.76
N THR A 410 0.72 -19.21 9.18
CA THR A 410 1.79 -19.91 9.91
C THR A 410 2.02 -19.39 11.33
N THR A 411 1.22 -18.42 11.78
CA THR A 411 1.31 -17.87 13.15
C THR A 411 1.27 -18.96 14.21
N GLY A 412 2.29 -19.01 15.08
CA GLY A 412 2.34 -19.91 16.22
C GLY A 412 2.73 -21.35 15.88
N ARG A 413 3.25 -21.60 14.67
CA ARG A 413 3.81 -22.91 14.30
C ARG A 413 5.20 -23.14 14.86
N TRP A 414 5.94 -22.06 15.15
CA TRP A 414 7.32 -22.13 15.64
C TRP A 414 8.21 -22.93 14.69
N ALA A 415 8.02 -22.72 13.38
CA ALA A 415 8.48 -23.60 12.33
C ALA A 415 10.01 -23.66 12.26
N HIS A 416 10.54 -24.87 12.24
CA HIS A 416 11.95 -25.14 11.90
C HIS A 416 12.18 -25.27 10.40
N HIS A 417 11.11 -25.59 9.64
CA HIS A 417 11.09 -25.73 8.19
C HIS A 417 9.82 -25.10 7.63
N LEU A 418 9.93 -24.43 6.49
CA LEU A 418 8.76 -23.96 5.75
C LEU A 418 8.07 -25.10 5.01
N ASP A 419 6.74 -25.09 5.01
CA ASP A 419 5.95 -25.90 4.08
C ASP A 419 5.83 -25.16 2.75
N THR A 420 6.70 -25.51 1.79
CA THR A 420 6.71 -24.96 0.44
C THR A 420 5.84 -25.77 -0.53
N THR A 421 4.92 -26.62 -0.04
CA THR A 421 4.02 -27.38 -0.92
C THR A 421 2.75 -26.60 -1.28
N GLN A 422 2.38 -25.61 -0.48
CA GLN A 422 1.18 -24.79 -0.67
C GLN A 422 1.54 -23.46 -1.31
N ALA A 423 0.97 -23.15 -2.48
CA ALA A 423 1.23 -21.91 -3.21
C ALA A 423 0.42 -20.72 -2.67
N THR A 424 0.45 -20.50 -1.36
CA THR A 424 -0.32 -19.46 -0.70
C THR A 424 0.59 -18.44 -0.03
N LEU A 425 0.60 -17.22 -0.56
CA LEU A 425 1.14 -16.06 0.12
C LEU A 425 0.05 -15.45 1.01
N VAL A 426 0.38 -15.01 2.22
CA VAL A 426 -0.57 -14.32 3.08
C VAL A 426 0.03 -13.01 3.56
N SER A 427 -0.64 -11.89 3.29
CA SER A 427 -0.29 -10.65 3.98
C SER A 427 -0.77 -10.69 5.41
N TRP A 428 0.14 -10.48 6.35
CA TRP A 428 -0.15 -10.34 7.77
C TRP A 428 -0.40 -8.86 8.08
N ALA A 429 -1.56 -8.37 7.67
CA ALA A 429 -1.82 -6.96 7.45
C ALA A 429 -1.80 -6.12 8.75
N LEU A 430 -2.28 -6.70 9.86
CA LEU A 430 -2.13 -6.15 11.20
C LEU A 430 -2.19 -7.26 12.25
N HIS A 431 -1.56 -7.04 13.39
CA HIS A 431 -1.68 -7.92 14.56
C HIS A 431 -1.25 -7.21 15.85
N ASN A 432 -1.62 -7.78 17.00
CA ASN A 432 -1.15 -7.35 18.32
C ASN A 432 -0.77 -8.53 19.24
N HIS A 433 -0.44 -9.69 18.66
CA HIS A 433 -0.19 -10.95 19.37
C HIS A 433 0.90 -10.89 20.45
N TRP A 434 1.88 -9.98 20.35
CA TRP A 434 3.07 -10.02 21.18
C TRP A 434 3.02 -9.03 22.34
N ASP A 435 3.64 -9.40 23.46
CA ASP A 435 3.93 -8.49 24.57
C ASP A 435 5.13 -7.58 24.23
N THR A 436 4.92 -6.65 23.29
CA THR A 436 5.96 -5.71 22.84
C THR A 436 5.74 -4.30 23.38
N ASN A 437 6.71 -3.42 23.10
CA ASN A 437 6.76 -2.07 23.64
C ASN A 437 5.82 -1.07 22.94
N PHE A 438 4.85 -1.54 22.12
CA PHE A 438 4.02 -0.72 21.25
C PHE A 438 2.52 -0.73 21.61
N LYS A 439 1.74 0.13 20.95
CA LYS A 439 0.30 0.31 21.18
C LYS A 439 -0.43 -1.04 21.07
N ALA A 440 -1.25 -1.37 22.07
CA ALA A 440 -1.91 -2.67 22.18
C ALA A 440 -3.06 -2.91 21.18
N SER A 441 -3.43 -1.90 20.40
CA SER A 441 -4.55 -1.97 19.46
C SER A 441 -4.34 -1.03 18.28
N GLN A 442 -4.67 -1.47 17.07
CA GLN A 442 -4.87 -0.63 15.90
C GLN A 442 -6.34 -0.15 15.85
N SER A 443 -6.58 1.02 15.24
CA SER A 443 -7.89 1.66 15.20
C SER A 443 -7.99 2.63 14.02
N GLU A 444 -9.19 3.15 13.78
CA GLU A 444 -9.50 4.11 12.70
C GLU A 444 -9.45 3.45 11.31
N ASP A 445 -9.53 4.27 10.26
CA ASP A 445 -9.50 3.80 8.87
C ASP A 445 -8.07 3.40 8.49
N LEU A 446 -7.87 2.10 8.33
CA LEU A 446 -6.61 1.52 7.85
C LEU A 446 -6.73 1.19 6.37
N LEU A 447 -5.89 1.82 5.55
CA LEU A 447 -5.78 1.53 4.13
C LEU A 447 -4.69 0.49 3.88
N LEU A 448 -5.03 -0.53 3.11
CA LEU A 448 -4.13 -1.61 2.69
C LEU A 448 -4.21 -1.76 1.18
N ARG A 449 -3.16 -1.36 0.47
CA ARG A 449 -3.05 -1.46 -0.99
C ARG A 449 -2.07 -2.55 -1.39
N TYR A 450 -2.49 -3.30 -2.39
CA TYR A 450 -1.70 -4.33 -3.04
C TYR A 450 -1.75 -4.09 -4.54
N ARG A 451 -0.60 -4.27 -5.20
CA ARG A 451 -0.46 -4.30 -6.65
C ARG A 451 0.02 -5.69 -7.02
N LEU A 452 -0.71 -6.36 -7.91
CA LEU A 452 -0.45 -7.75 -8.26
C LEU A 452 -0.30 -7.88 -9.76
N THR A 453 0.62 -8.73 -10.21
CA THR A 453 0.79 -9.05 -11.62
C THR A 453 1.27 -10.49 -11.81
N SER A 454 1.24 -10.97 -13.05
CA SER A 454 1.65 -12.32 -13.41
C SER A 454 2.48 -12.33 -14.70
N ARG A 455 3.38 -13.32 -14.79
CA ARG A 455 4.44 -13.41 -15.80
C ARG A 455 4.71 -14.87 -16.13
N ALA A 456 5.29 -15.12 -17.30
CA ALA A 456 5.64 -16.49 -17.71
C ALA A 456 6.81 -17.09 -16.91
N ASN A 457 7.70 -16.29 -16.33
CA ASN A 457 8.84 -16.81 -15.56
C ASN A 457 9.26 -15.81 -14.48
N TYR A 458 9.93 -16.32 -13.45
CA TYR A 458 10.61 -15.51 -12.46
C TYR A 458 11.66 -14.60 -13.10
N ASP A 459 11.63 -13.33 -12.74
CA ASP A 459 12.59 -12.30 -13.16
C ASP A 459 12.70 -11.28 -12.02
N PRO A 460 13.77 -11.31 -11.21
CA PRO A 460 13.89 -10.43 -10.07
C PRO A 460 13.95 -8.95 -10.47
N ALA A 461 14.54 -8.64 -11.64
CA ALA A 461 14.66 -7.26 -12.08
C ALA A 461 13.31 -6.68 -12.50
N ALA A 462 12.51 -7.44 -13.27
CA ALA A 462 11.17 -7.00 -13.63
C ALA A 462 10.22 -6.96 -12.43
N THR A 463 10.37 -7.87 -11.49
CA THR A 463 9.62 -7.89 -10.23
C THR A 463 9.90 -6.65 -9.39
N ALA A 464 11.19 -6.32 -9.20
CA ALA A 464 11.59 -5.10 -8.50
C ALA A 464 11.09 -3.83 -9.21
N ARG A 465 11.14 -3.78 -10.55
CA ARG A 465 10.60 -2.65 -11.33
C ARG A 465 9.11 -2.47 -11.13
N PHE A 466 8.32 -3.55 -11.23
CA PHE A 466 6.87 -3.49 -10.99
C PHE A 466 6.55 -2.96 -9.60
N ALA A 467 7.25 -3.45 -8.58
CA ALA A 467 7.04 -3.01 -7.20
C ALA A 467 7.44 -1.54 -6.99
N MET A 468 8.53 -1.08 -7.61
CA MET A 468 8.96 0.33 -7.55
C MET A 468 8.05 1.26 -8.36
N ASP A 469 7.57 0.85 -9.54
CA ASP A 469 6.57 1.61 -10.30
C ASP A 469 5.27 1.78 -9.51
N ALA A 470 4.94 0.80 -8.66
CA ALA A 470 3.79 0.83 -7.76
C ALA A 470 4.00 1.69 -6.50
N SER A 471 5.20 1.71 -5.92
CA SER A 471 5.49 2.42 -4.65
C SER A 471 6.04 3.83 -4.82
N VAL A 472 6.70 4.14 -5.95
CA VAL A 472 7.40 5.42 -6.18
C VAL A 472 6.60 6.32 -7.14
N PRO A 473 6.11 7.48 -6.67
CA PRO A 473 5.36 8.43 -7.50
C PRO A 473 6.16 9.08 -8.61
N PRO A 474 5.52 9.49 -9.73
CA PRO A 474 5.99 10.66 -10.44
C PRO A 474 5.80 11.92 -9.56
N LEU A 475 6.64 12.93 -9.76
CA LEU A 475 6.38 14.26 -9.22
C LEU A 475 5.60 15.05 -10.28
N ILE A 476 4.44 15.58 -9.92
CA ILE A 476 3.62 16.39 -10.83
C ILE A 476 3.34 17.75 -10.21
N VAL A 477 3.44 18.84 -10.97
CA VAL A 477 3.15 20.20 -10.50
C VAL A 477 2.29 20.90 -11.54
N ARG A 478 1.17 21.52 -11.14
CA ARG A 478 0.36 22.32 -12.07
C ARG A 478 1.07 23.64 -12.39
N VAL A 479 1.12 23.94 -13.68
CA VAL A 479 1.76 25.11 -14.28
C VAL A 479 0.68 25.86 -15.07
N PRO A 480 0.09 26.93 -14.51
CA PRO A 480 -0.97 27.68 -15.17
C PRO A 480 -0.47 28.40 -16.44
N GLY A 481 -1.21 28.31 -17.55
CA GLY A 481 -1.04 29.20 -18.71
C GLY A 481 0.28 29.10 -19.47
N ALA A 482 0.99 27.95 -19.41
CA ALA A 482 2.24 27.70 -20.12
C ALA A 482 2.06 27.08 -21.53
#